data_AF-A0A0D0DAT5-F1
#
_entry.id   AF-A0A0D0DAT5-F1
#
_cell.length_a   1.000
_cell.length_b   1.000
_cell.length_c   1.000
_cell.angle_alpha   90.00
_cell.angle_beta   90.00
_cell.angle_gamma   90.00
#
_symmetry.space_group_name_H-M   'P 1'
#
loop_
_entity.id
_entity.type
_entity.pdbx_description
1 polymer ?
#
loop_
_entity_poly.entity_id
_entity_poly.type
_entity_poly.pdbx_seq_one_letter_code
_entity_poly.pdbx_strand_id
1 'polypeptide(L)'
;NPHQFHHKLCTSPDVFSALVEKISDHDIFMNNSNNPQMLVWIQLAIFLNGAGHYRNAATSQDMAEWAGVSVGMVHNCYKRVMVAILHHHDAVIHFDPAREDDRQERENSKVWVESKTCVAWRNGFLCVDGTPFNLFQKLGWHREGFFDRKSRYSLSNQVRSLSF
;
A
#
# COMPACT_ATOMS: atom_id res chain seq x y z
N ASN A 1 -2.89 -18.62 -13.26
CA ASN A 1 -2.49 -19.25 -11.98
C ASN A 1 -2.55 -18.19 -10.87
N PRO A 2 -3.48 -18.27 -9.92
CA PRO A 2 -3.66 -17.26 -8.86
C PRO A 2 -2.41 -16.99 -8.02
N HIS A 3 -1.58 -18.02 -7.78
CA HIS A 3 -0.35 -17.87 -7.01
C HIS A 3 0.69 -16.99 -7.72
N GLN A 4 0.83 -17.17 -9.04
CA GLN A 4 1.73 -16.34 -9.85
C GLN A 4 1.21 -14.90 -9.96
N PHE A 5 -0.11 -14.72 -10.04
CA PHE A 5 -0.74 -13.41 -10.06
C PHE A 5 -0.48 -12.64 -8.76
N HIS A 6 -0.70 -13.30 -7.62
CA HIS A 6 -0.42 -12.73 -6.31
C HIS A 6 1.07 -12.44 -6.11
N HIS A 7 1.96 -13.36 -6.50
CA HIS A 7 3.40 -13.12 -6.43
C HIS A 7 3.83 -11.91 -7.27
N LYS A 8 3.23 -11.71 -8.45
CA LYS A 8 3.64 -10.66 -9.37
C LYS A 8 3.02 -9.29 -9.04
N LEU A 9 1.72 -9.26 -8.76
CA LEU A 9 0.97 -8.01 -8.56
C LEU A 9 0.64 -7.72 -7.09
N CYS A 10 1.03 -8.60 -6.17
CA CYS A 10 0.78 -8.49 -4.73
C CYS A 10 -0.71 -8.31 -4.37
N THR A 11 -1.61 -8.81 -5.23
CA THR A 11 -3.06 -8.73 -5.05
C THR A 11 -3.75 -9.98 -5.60
N SER A 12 -4.99 -10.23 -5.20
CA SER A 12 -5.81 -11.31 -5.76
C SER A 12 -6.46 -10.88 -7.09
N PRO A 13 -6.80 -11.83 -7.99
CA PRO A 13 -7.48 -11.50 -9.24
C PRO A 13 -8.82 -10.75 -9.05
N ASP A 14 -9.56 -11.08 -7.99
CA ASP A 14 -10.86 -10.46 -7.70
C ASP A 14 -10.69 -9.00 -7.27
N VAL A 15 -9.75 -8.74 -6.36
CA VAL A 15 -9.42 -7.36 -5.93
C VAL A 15 -8.86 -6.56 -7.10
N PHE A 16 -8.02 -7.15 -7.93
CA PHE A 16 -7.52 -6.49 -9.13
C PHE A 16 -8.65 -6.10 -10.07
N SER A 17 -9.59 -7.00 -10.34
CA SER A 17 -10.73 -6.74 -11.22
C SER A 17 -11.62 -5.62 -10.67
N ALA A 18 -11.90 -5.65 -9.37
CA ALA A 18 -12.65 -4.59 -8.69
C ALA A 18 -11.93 -3.22 -8.75
N LEU A 19 -10.60 -3.21 -8.60
CA LEU A 19 -9.80 -1.98 -8.75
C LEU A 19 -9.87 -1.44 -10.18
N VAL A 20 -9.75 -2.30 -11.19
CA VAL A 20 -9.89 -1.89 -12.60
C VAL A 20 -11.24 -1.26 -12.82
N GLU A 21 -12.34 -1.91 -12.41
CA GLU A 21 -13.69 -1.37 -12.55
C GLU A 21 -13.82 -0.01 -11.86
N LYS A 22 -13.30 0.13 -10.63
CA LYS A 22 -13.38 1.36 -9.83
C LYS A 22 -12.66 2.55 -10.45
N ILE A 23 -11.57 2.32 -11.20
CA ILE A 23 -10.74 3.41 -11.77
C ILE A 23 -10.94 3.60 -13.27
N SER A 24 -11.65 2.70 -13.96
CA SER A 24 -11.75 2.71 -15.43
C SER A 24 -12.44 3.95 -15.98
N ASP A 25 -13.41 4.50 -15.25
CA ASP A 25 -14.18 5.67 -15.67
C ASP A 25 -13.45 7.00 -15.44
N HIS A 26 -12.22 6.97 -14.90
CA HIS A 26 -11.48 8.20 -14.59
C HIS A 26 -10.89 8.83 -15.86
N ASP A 27 -11.19 10.12 -16.10
CA ASP A 27 -10.81 10.89 -17.29
C ASP A 27 -9.33 10.82 -17.67
N ILE A 28 -8.43 10.64 -16.69
CA ILE A 28 -6.98 10.48 -16.92
C ILE A 28 -6.61 9.29 -17.84
N PHE A 29 -7.51 8.30 -17.95
CA PHE A 29 -7.35 7.17 -18.85
C PHE A 29 -7.94 7.41 -20.25
N MET A 30 -8.62 8.53 -20.44
CA MET A 30 -9.12 8.99 -21.72
C MET A 30 -8.14 9.99 -22.34
N ASN A 31 -7.96 9.95 -23.65
CA ASN A 31 -7.24 10.99 -24.37
C ASN A 31 -8.04 11.43 -25.60
N ASN A 32 -7.89 12.70 -25.95
CA ASN A 32 -8.48 13.27 -27.17
C ASN A 32 -7.54 13.07 -28.38
N SER A 33 -6.90 11.92 -28.50
CA SER A 33 -5.97 11.62 -29.58
C SER A 33 -6.49 10.47 -30.45
N ASN A 34 -6.02 10.42 -31.70
CA ASN A 34 -6.33 9.33 -32.61
C ASN A 34 -5.61 8.01 -32.26
N ASN A 35 -4.76 8.01 -31.22
CA ASN A 35 -4.01 6.83 -30.80
C ASN A 35 -4.68 6.20 -29.57
N PRO A 36 -4.97 4.89 -29.61
CA PRO A 36 -5.58 4.21 -28.48
C PRO A 36 -4.66 4.27 -27.26
N GLN A 37 -5.22 4.64 -26.11
CA GLN A 37 -4.51 4.56 -24.85
C GLN A 37 -4.32 3.09 -24.45
N MET A 38 -3.23 2.79 -23.76
CA MET A 38 -3.05 1.49 -23.12
C MET A 38 -4.23 1.19 -22.19
N LEU A 39 -4.72 -0.05 -22.20
CA LEU A 39 -5.86 -0.46 -21.38
C LEU A 39 -5.57 -0.23 -19.88
N VAL A 40 -6.59 0.19 -19.13
CA VAL A 40 -6.49 0.55 -17.70
C VAL A 40 -5.90 -0.59 -16.87
N TRP A 41 -6.36 -1.82 -17.11
CA TRP A 41 -5.86 -3.00 -16.41
C TRP A 41 -4.37 -3.25 -16.68
N ILE A 42 -3.85 -2.97 -17.89
CA ILE A 42 -2.41 -3.09 -18.19
C ILE A 42 -1.63 -2.02 -17.41
N GLN A 43 -2.12 -0.78 -17.42
CA GLN A 43 -1.49 0.31 -16.66
C GLN A 43 -1.46 0.01 -15.16
N LEU A 44 -2.55 -0.54 -14.61
CA LEU A 44 -2.64 -0.97 -13.21
C LEU A 44 -1.69 -2.14 -12.91
N ALA A 45 -1.58 -3.13 -13.80
CA ALA A 45 -0.65 -4.25 -13.61
C ALA A 45 0.82 -3.78 -13.60
N ILE A 46 1.19 -2.85 -14.50
CA ILE A 46 2.52 -2.23 -14.50
C ILE A 46 2.79 -1.49 -13.18
N PHE A 47 1.82 -0.71 -12.72
CA PHE A 47 1.93 0.01 -11.45
C PHE A 47 2.08 -0.94 -10.25
N LEU A 48 1.24 -1.97 -10.15
CA LEU A 48 1.25 -2.91 -9.02
C LEU A 48 2.50 -3.79 -9.00
N ASN A 49 2.96 -4.27 -10.16
CA ASN A 49 4.22 -5.02 -10.25
C ASN A 49 5.41 -4.14 -9.83
N GLY A 50 5.37 -2.85 -10.12
CA GLY A 50 6.38 -1.90 -9.68
C GLY A 50 6.32 -1.59 -8.18
N ALA A 51 5.14 -1.23 -7.69
CA ALA A 51 4.92 -0.79 -6.32
C ALA A 51 5.08 -1.93 -5.30
N GLY A 52 4.60 -3.14 -5.63
CA GLY A 52 4.69 -4.31 -4.77
C GLY A 52 6.11 -4.84 -4.58
N HIS A 53 6.99 -4.58 -5.55
CA HIS A 53 8.38 -5.08 -5.57
C HIS A 53 9.42 -3.97 -5.37
N TYR A 54 9.02 -2.80 -4.85
CA TYR A 54 9.92 -1.65 -4.65
C TYR A 54 10.91 -1.89 -3.49
N ARG A 55 11.85 -2.80 -3.72
CA ARG A 55 12.96 -3.19 -2.85
C ARG A 55 14.18 -3.46 -3.75
N ASN A 56 14.98 -2.43 -4.05
CA ASN A 56 16.21 -2.44 -4.87
C ASN A 56 16.21 -3.13 -6.26
N ALA A 57 15.19 -3.86 -6.68
CA ALA A 57 15.22 -4.76 -7.84
C ALA A 57 14.12 -4.50 -8.90
N ALA A 58 13.38 -3.38 -8.80
CA ALA A 58 12.33 -3.01 -9.74
C ALA A 58 12.52 -1.58 -10.24
N THR A 59 13.48 -1.37 -11.14
CA THR A 59 13.66 -0.09 -11.83
C THR A 59 12.56 0.12 -12.87
N SER A 60 12.35 1.36 -13.31
CA SER A 60 11.44 1.64 -14.44
C SER A 60 11.89 0.97 -15.74
N GLN A 61 13.18 0.65 -15.87
CA GLN A 61 13.73 -0.13 -16.99
C GLN A 61 13.28 -1.60 -16.91
N ASP A 62 13.37 -2.23 -15.74
CA ASP A 62 12.91 -3.62 -15.56
C ASP A 62 11.41 -3.75 -15.86
N MET A 63 10.61 -2.75 -15.50
CA MET A 63 9.17 -2.72 -15.81
C MET A 63 8.89 -2.51 -17.29
N ALA A 64 9.69 -1.67 -17.95
CA ALA A 64 9.61 -1.43 -19.39
C ALA A 64 9.91 -2.71 -20.17
N GLU A 65 10.97 -3.43 -19.80
CA GLU A 65 11.33 -4.72 -20.37
C GLU A 65 10.26 -5.79 -20.11
N TRP A 66 9.76 -5.88 -18.87
CA TRP A 66 8.71 -6.83 -18.52
C TRP A 66 7.40 -6.59 -19.28
N ALA A 67 7.00 -5.34 -19.44
CA ALA A 67 5.74 -4.98 -20.11
C ALA A 67 5.89 -4.81 -21.63
N GLY A 68 7.12 -4.82 -22.17
CA GLY A 68 7.38 -4.59 -23.59
C GLY A 68 7.06 -3.15 -24.04
N VAL A 69 7.31 -2.16 -23.18
CA VAL A 69 6.99 -0.74 -23.44
C VAL A 69 8.17 0.18 -23.16
N SER A 70 8.08 1.46 -23.52
CA SER A 70 9.13 2.42 -23.18
C SER A 70 9.10 2.81 -21.70
N VAL A 71 10.24 3.19 -21.14
CA VAL A 71 10.35 3.74 -19.77
C VAL A 71 9.41 4.93 -19.55
N GLY A 72 9.27 5.80 -20.56
CA GLY A 72 8.30 6.91 -20.52
C GLY A 72 6.85 6.43 -20.37
N MET A 73 6.48 5.31 -21.01
CA MET A 73 5.17 4.71 -20.84
C MET A 73 4.96 4.18 -19.43
N VAL A 74 5.96 3.54 -18.82
CA VAL A 74 5.91 3.09 -17.41
C VAL A 74 5.62 4.27 -16.48
N HIS A 75 6.35 5.38 -16.64
CA HIS A 75 6.11 6.59 -15.83
C HIS A 75 4.70 7.16 -16.03
N ASN A 76 4.19 7.14 -17.26
CA ASN A 76 2.82 7.59 -17.53
C ASN A 76 1.78 6.67 -16.88
N CYS A 77 1.97 5.35 -16.92
CA CYS A 77 1.11 4.40 -16.22
C CYS A 77 1.07 4.70 -14.72
N TYR A 78 2.23 4.92 -14.11
CA TYR A 78 2.31 5.22 -12.68
C TYR A 78 1.57 6.49 -12.32
N LYS A 79 1.81 7.58 -13.07
CA LYS A 79 1.13 8.86 -12.85
C LYS A 79 -0.38 8.71 -12.96
N ARG A 80 -0.87 8.08 -14.02
CA ARG A 80 -2.31 7.91 -14.27
C ARG A 80 -2.99 7.08 -13.20
N VAL A 81 -2.39 5.93 -12.85
CA VAL A 81 -2.91 5.04 -11.81
C VAL A 81 -2.87 5.72 -10.45
N MET A 82 -1.79 6.41 -10.09
CA MET A 82 -1.72 7.17 -8.83
C MET A 82 -2.81 8.25 -8.76
N VAL A 83 -3.00 9.04 -9.82
CA VAL A 83 -4.05 10.08 -9.84
C VAL A 83 -5.43 9.45 -9.67
N ALA A 84 -5.74 8.38 -10.40
CA ALA A 84 -7.03 7.72 -10.31
C ALA A 84 -7.28 7.06 -8.94
N ILE A 85 -6.27 6.46 -8.32
CA ILE A 85 -6.38 5.91 -6.96
C ILE A 85 -6.57 7.03 -5.94
N LEU A 86 -5.79 8.11 -6.02
CA LEU A 86 -5.88 9.24 -5.09
C LEU A 86 -7.21 9.98 -5.20
N HIS A 87 -7.87 9.95 -6.36
CA HIS A 87 -9.22 10.49 -6.51
C HIS A 87 -10.23 9.84 -5.55
N HIS A 88 -10.04 8.56 -5.20
CA HIS A 88 -10.89 7.84 -4.26
C HIS A 88 -10.44 7.95 -2.79
N HIS A 89 -9.33 8.66 -2.51
CA HIS A 89 -8.70 8.68 -1.19
C HIS A 89 -9.69 9.08 -0.09
N ASP A 90 -10.35 10.23 -0.23
CA ASP A 90 -11.21 10.77 0.84
C ASP A 90 -12.53 9.98 0.99
N ALA A 91 -12.91 9.21 -0.04
CA ALA A 91 -14.08 8.35 -0.01
C ALA A 91 -13.81 6.97 0.61
N VAL A 92 -12.55 6.53 0.65
CA VAL A 92 -12.16 5.18 1.09
C VAL A 92 -11.33 5.19 2.38
N ILE A 93 -10.48 6.20 2.55
CA ILE A 93 -9.59 6.36 3.71
C ILE A 93 -9.99 7.62 4.44
N HIS A 94 -10.96 7.50 5.35
CA HIS A 94 -11.39 8.58 6.22
C HIS A 94 -11.45 8.12 7.70
N PHE A 95 -11.24 9.07 8.59
CA PHE A 95 -11.26 8.89 10.05
C PHE A 95 -12.01 10.04 10.72
N ASP A 96 -13.13 10.44 10.14
CA ASP A 96 -13.98 11.50 10.65
C ASP A 96 -14.71 11.05 11.93
N PRO A 97 -14.38 11.59 13.11
CA PRO A 97 -15.02 11.21 14.36
C PRO A 97 -16.50 11.61 14.42
N ALA A 98 -16.98 12.48 13.54
CA ALA A 98 -18.38 12.87 13.47
C ALA A 98 -19.24 11.79 12.79
N ARG A 99 -18.66 10.96 11.92
CA ARG A 99 -19.37 9.91 11.20
C ARG A 99 -19.48 8.63 12.03
N GLU A 100 -20.64 7.98 12.00
CA GLU A 100 -20.89 6.80 12.80
C GLU A 100 -20.18 5.55 12.24
N ASP A 101 -20.10 5.42 10.92
CA ASP A 101 -19.37 4.34 10.25
C ASP A 101 -17.89 4.34 10.63
N ASP A 102 -17.22 5.49 10.58
CA ASP A 102 -15.81 5.64 10.98
C ASP A 102 -15.57 5.27 12.44
N ARG A 103 -16.47 5.69 13.33
CA ARG A 103 -16.38 5.34 14.76
C ARG A 103 -16.52 3.83 14.95
N GLN A 104 -17.47 3.21 14.25
CA GLN A 104 -17.72 1.79 14.35
C GLN A 104 -16.56 0.96 13.77
N GLU A 105 -16.02 1.33 12.60
CA GLU A 105 -14.87 0.66 11.99
C GLU A 105 -13.61 0.76 12.86
N ARG A 106 -13.37 1.95 13.43
CA ARG A 106 -12.29 2.17 14.39
C ARG A 106 -12.43 1.27 15.60
N GLU A 107 -13.63 1.16 16.15
CA GLU A 107 -13.86 0.35 17.34
C GLU A 107 -13.79 -1.15 17.03
N ASN A 108 -14.28 -1.59 15.88
CA ASN A 108 -14.12 -2.96 15.39
C ASN A 108 -12.63 -3.32 15.24
N SER A 109 -11.83 -2.42 14.68
CA SER A 109 -10.38 -2.60 14.53
C SER A 109 -9.67 -2.72 15.88
N LYS A 110 -10.05 -1.89 16.86
CA LYS A 110 -9.54 -1.95 18.23
C LYS A 110 -9.92 -3.26 18.94
N VAL A 111 -11.18 -3.69 18.82
CA VAL A 111 -11.65 -4.98 19.35
C VAL A 111 -10.86 -6.13 18.73
N TRP A 112 -10.64 -6.08 17.42
CA TRP A 112 -9.84 -7.08 16.73
C TRP A 112 -8.40 -7.12 17.24
N VAL A 113 -7.73 -5.96 17.37
CA VAL A 113 -6.36 -5.91 17.92
C VAL A 113 -6.31 -6.46 19.33
N GLU A 114 -7.22 -6.06 20.21
CA GLU A 114 -7.29 -6.59 21.57
C GLU A 114 -7.46 -8.12 21.58
N SER A 115 -8.32 -8.65 20.70
CA SER A 115 -8.56 -10.09 20.57
C SER A 115 -7.34 -10.89 20.07
N LYS A 116 -6.43 -10.25 19.33
CA LYS A 116 -5.20 -10.86 18.81
C LYS A 116 -3.97 -10.58 19.68
N THR A 117 -4.07 -9.65 20.62
CA THR A 117 -2.95 -9.19 21.45
C THR A 117 -3.35 -9.10 22.92
N CYS A 118 -3.55 -7.90 23.48
CA CYS A 118 -4.16 -7.67 24.79
C CYS A 118 -4.76 -6.25 24.91
N VAL A 119 -5.46 -5.98 26.02
CA VAL A 119 -6.14 -4.69 26.29
C VAL A 119 -5.22 -3.48 26.14
N ALA A 120 -3.97 -3.58 26.59
CA ALA A 120 -3.00 -2.48 26.51
C ALA A 120 -2.68 -2.07 25.05
N TRP A 121 -2.85 -3.01 24.12
CA TRP A 121 -2.59 -2.81 22.69
C TRP A 121 -3.82 -2.38 21.90
N ARG A 122 -5.01 -2.27 22.52
CA ARG A 122 -6.26 -1.85 21.87
C ARG A 122 -6.08 -0.58 21.03
N ASN A 123 -5.41 0.44 21.57
CA ASN A 123 -5.18 1.71 20.87
C ASN A 123 -4.09 1.66 19.78
N GLY A 124 -3.41 0.52 19.62
CA GLY A 124 -2.46 0.23 18.55
C GLY A 124 -3.12 -0.25 17.25
N PHE A 125 -4.44 -0.07 17.08
CA PHE A 125 -5.19 -0.53 15.90
C PHE A 125 -4.72 0.01 14.55
N LEU A 126 -3.91 1.08 14.53
CA LEU A 126 -3.28 1.63 13.33
C LEU A 126 -1.83 1.17 13.13
N CYS A 127 -1.29 0.35 14.03
CA CYS A 127 0.06 -0.19 13.90
C CYS A 127 0.07 -1.30 12.85
N VAL A 128 0.60 -1.00 11.66
CA VAL A 128 0.86 -1.97 10.59
C VAL A 128 2.28 -2.52 10.68
N ASP A 129 2.55 -3.65 10.02
CA ASP A 129 3.90 -4.25 9.98
C ASP A 129 4.96 -3.23 9.56
N GLY A 130 6.06 -3.20 10.32
CA GLY A 130 7.12 -2.20 10.16
C GLY A 130 6.89 -0.84 10.81
N THR A 131 5.77 -0.61 11.52
CA THR A 131 5.57 0.63 12.31
C THR A 131 6.48 0.60 13.54
N PRO A 132 7.48 1.49 13.66
CA PRO A 132 8.38 1.47 14.78
C PRO A 132 7.79 2.23 15.97
N PHE A 133 7.96 1.70 17.19
CA PHE A 133 7.53 2.31 18.44
C PHE A 133 8.53 3.37 18.86
N ASN A 134 8.08 4.62 18.95
CA ASN A 134 8.93 5.71 19.41
C ASN A 134 9.30 5.48 20.89
N LEU A 135 10.58 5.55 21.18
CA LEU A 135 11.14 5.56 22.52
C LEU A 135 11.13 6.98 23.06
N PHE A 136 10.73 7.12 24.32
CA PHE A 136 10.73 8.40 25.02
C PHE A 136 12.14 8.99 25.14
N GLN A 137 13.15 8.13 25.29
CA GLN A 137 14.54 8.53 25.51
C GLN A 137 15.52 7.66 24.73
N LYS A 138 16.71 8.23 24.50
CA LYS A 138 17.85 7.56 23.92
C LYS A 138 18.25 6.36 24.78
N LEU A 139 18.38 5.18 24.16
CA LEU A 139 18.87 3.98 24.85
C LEU A 139 20.34 4.15 25.24
N GLY A 140 20.74 3.58 26.38
CA GLY A 140 22.15 3.61 26.82
C GLY A 140 23.08 2.78 25.93
N TRP A 141 22.58 1.67 25.39
CA TRP A 141 23.36 0.68 24.63
C TRP A 141 22.89 0.65 23.15
N HIS A 142 23.84 0.57 22.19
CA HIS A 142 23.57 0.54 20.73
C HIS A 142 22.66 1.67 20.20
N ARG A 143 22.67 2.81 20.88
CA ARG A 143 21.78 3.96 20.66
C ARG A 143 21.61 4.39 19.19
N GLU A 144 22.68 4.42 18.41
CA GLU A 144 22.64 4.89 17.01
C GLU A 144 21.89 3.90 16.11
N GLY A 145 21.82 2.61 16.49
CA GLY A 145 21.04 1.61 15.76
C GLY A 145 19.53 1.75 15.91
N PHE A 146 19.08 2.53 16.90
CA PHE A 146 17.66 2.83 17.13
C PHE A 146 17.25 4.19 16.59
N PHE A 147 18.18 4.96 16.02
CA PHE A 147 17.88 6.27 15.46
C PHE A 147 17.39 6.11 14.01
N ASP A 148 16.10 6.35 13.79
CA ASP A 148 15.47 6.13 12.50
C ASP A 148 15.65 7.33 11.53
N ARG A 149 15.26 7.11 10.27
CA ARG A 149 15.26 8.14 9.21
C ARG A 149 14.41 9.38 9.56
N LYS A 150 13.47 9.27 10.50
CA LYS A 150 12.62 10.38 10.98
C LYS A 150 13.26 11.12 12.17
N SER A 151 14.53 10.82 12.46
CA SER A 151 15.29 11.40 13.58
C SER A 151 14.65 11.11 14.94
N ARG A 152 14.05 9.92 15.09
CA ARG A 152 13.47 9.44 16.35
C ARG A 152 14.19 8.19 16.81
N TYR A 153 14.25 7.99 18.13
CA TYR A 153 14.63 6.68 18.66
C TYR A 153 13.40 5.77 18.58
N SER A 154 13.49 4.65 17.86
CA SER A 154 12.35 3.78 17.66
C SER A 154 12.71 2.29 17.57
N LEU A 155 11.77 1.42 17.94
CA LEU A 155 11.93 -0.04 17.94
C LEU A 155 10.91 -0.69 17.01
N SER A 156 11.35 -1.62 16.17
CA SER A 156 10.44 -2.55 15.51
C SER A 156 10.03 -3.65 16.50
N ASN A 157 8.73 -3.87 16.68
CA ASN A 157 8.24 -5.05 17.38
C ASN A 157 7.75 -6.08 16.36
N GLN A 158 8.13 -7.35 16.53
CA GLN A 158 7.61 -8.46 15.73
C GLN A 158 6.93 -9.43 16.68
N VAL A 159 5.61 -9.59 16.52
CA VAL A 159 4.88 -10.63 17.24
C VAL A 159 5.11 -11.96 16.53
N ARG A 160 5.72 -12.93 17.20
CA ARG A 160 5.89 -14.29 16.70
C ARG A 160 5.00 -15.23 17.48
N SER A 161 4.09 -15.93 16.79
CA SER A 161 3.41 -17.07 17.37
C SER A 161 4.41 -18.22 17.45
N LEU A 162 4.77 -18.62 18.66
CA LEU A 162 5.52 -19.85 18.90
C LEU A 162 4.51 -20.99 18.98
N SER A 163 4.39 -21.76 17.91
CA SER A 163 3.74 -23.06 17.95
C SER A 163 4.69 -24.03 18.64
N PHE A 164 4.33 -24.53 19.82
CA PHE A 164 5.02 -25.65 20.47
C PHE A 164 4.51 -26.98 19.93
#